data_AF-A0A7L1EST0-F1
#
_entry.id   AF-A0A7L1EST0-F1
#
_cell.length_a   1.000
_cell.length_b   1.000
_cell.length_c   1.000
_cell.angle_alpha   90.00
_cell.angle_beta   90.00
_cell.angle_gamma   90.00
#
_symmetry.space_group_name_H-M   'P 1'
#
loop_
_entity.id
_entity.type
_entity.pdbx_description
1 polymer ?
#
loop_
_entity_poly.entity_id
_entity_poly.type
_entity_poly.pdbx_seq_one_letter_code
_entity_poly.pdbx_strand_id
1 'polypeptide(L)'
;RDCLQAGEACATDPVCSAKFRTLRQCIAGNGASKLGPGAKSQCRSTVSALLSSQLYGCKCKRGMKKEKHCLSVYWSIHHTLMEGMNVLESSPYEPFIRGFDSVRLASITAGSENEVTQVNRCLDAAKACNVDETCQRLRTEYVSLCIRRLARADACNRAKCHKALRRFFDRVPPEFTHELLFCPCDDTACAERRRQTIVPACSYEAKDKPNCLAPLDACRDNYVCR
;
A
#
# COMPACT_ATOMS: atom_id res chain seq x y z
N ARG A 1 -16.33 -7.09 -3.12
CA ARG A 1 -17.13 -6.05 -3.82
C ARG A 1 -16.39 -4.73 -3.68
N ASP A 2 -16.27 -3.95 -4.75
CA ASP A 2 -15.51 -2.68 -4.76
C ASP A 2 -16.20 -1.60 -3.91
N CYS A 3 -15.46 -0.93 -3.03
CA CYS A 3 -15.97 0.19 -2.24
C CYS A 3 -16.44 1.38 -3.09
N LEU A 4 -15.91 1.56 -4.30
CA LEU A 4 -16.39 2.61 -5.20
C LEU A 4 -17.82 2.33 -5.67
N GLN A 5 -18.09 1.11 -6.10
CA GLN A 5 -19.43 0.69 -6.53
C GLN A 5 -20.41 0.71 -5.36
N ALA A 6 -20.00 0.25 -4.18
CA ALA A 6 -20.83 0.31 -2.98
C ALA A 6 -21.13 1.78 -2.58
N GLY A 7 -20.14 2.67 -2.74
CA GLY A 7 -20.29 4.11 -2.55
C GLY A 7 -21.30 4.74 -3.50
N GLU A 8 -21.23 4.40 -4.78
CA GLU A 8 -22.16 4.88 -5.81
C GLU A 8 -23.59 4.38 -5.56
N ALA A 9 -23.76 3.09 -5.24
CA ALA A 9 -25.07 2.52 -4.89
C ALA A 9 -25.67 3.20 -3.63
N CYS A 10 -24.85 3.46 -2.61
CA CYS A 10 -25.29 4.20 -1.43
C CYS A 10 -25.65 5.66 -1.76
N ALA A 11 -24.96 6.29 -2.72
CA ALA A 11 -25.25 7.65 -3.13
C ALA A 11 -26.62 7.77 -3.82
N THR A 12 -27.06 6.73 -4.53
CA THR A 12 -28.38 6.67 -5.18
C THR A 12 -29.53 6.38 -4.21
N ASP A 13 -29.27 5.74 -3.07
CA ASP A 13 -30.26 5.50 -2.02
C ASP A 13 -30.33 6.72 -1.07
N PRO A 14 -31.45 7.45 -0.98
CA PRO A 14 -31.59 8.62 -0.11
C PRO A 14 -31.30 8.31 1.37
N VAL A 15 -31.69 7.13 1.85
CA VAL A 15 -31.52 6.72 3.26
C VAL A 15 -30.05 6.42 3.54
N CYS A 16 -29.41 5.62 2.68
CA CYS A 16 -27.99 5.32 2.81
C CYS A 16 -27.14 6.59 2.68
N SER A 17 -27.41 7.41 1.66
CA SER A 17 -26.70 8.65 1.37
C SER A 17 -26.77 9.64 2.55
N ALA A 18 -27.95 9.81 3.16
CA ALA A 18 -28.11 10.65 4.34
C ALA A 18 -27.27 10.15 5.52
N LYS A 19 -27.35 8.85 5.85
CA LYS A 19 -26.56 8.23 6.92
C LYS A 19 -25.06 8.34 6.65
N PHE A 20 -24.61 8.11 5.43
CA PHE A 20 -23.21 8.19 5.07
C PHE A 20 -22.65 9.62 5.15
N ARG A 21 -23.45 10.64 4.82
CA ARG A 21 -23.08 12.05 5.07
C ARG A 21 -22.95 12.36 6.55
N THR A 22 -23.90 11.91 7.38
CA THR A 22 -23.84 12.06 8.84
C THR A 22 -22.60 11.38 9.42
N LEU A 23 -22.27 10.17 8.96
CA LEU A 23 -21.06 9.46 9.36
C LEU A 23 -19.79 10.27 9.06
N ARG A 24 -19.70 10.89 7.88
CA ARG A 24 -18.58 11.75 7.52
C ARG A 24 -18.44 12.98 8.43
N GLN A 25 -19.55 13.52 8.91
CA GLN A 25 -19.54 14.62 9.88
C GLN A 25 -19.05 14.15 11.26
N CYS A 26 -19.41 12.92 11.67
CA CYS A 26 -18.97 12.32 12.92
C CYS A 26 -17.44 12.13 12.99
N ILE A 27 -16.78 11.84 11.85
CA ILE A 27 -15.34 11.59 11.77
C ILE A 27 -14.49 12.82 11.40
N ALA A 28 -15.10 13.87 10.85
CA ALA A 28 -14.35 15.06 10.41
C ALA A 28 -13.97 15.97 11.58
N GLY A 29 -12.81 16.66 11.49
CA GLY A 29 -12.24 17.52 12.53
C GLY A 29 -13.27 18.36 13.33
N ASN A 30 -13.24 18.16 14.65
CA ASN A 30 -14.23 18.48 15.71
C ASN A 30 -15.30 17.40 15.99
N GLY A 31 -15.32 16.30 15.25
CA GLY A 31 -16.12 15.09 15.50
C GLY A 31 -17.61 15.37 15.73
N ALA A 32 -18.21 14.54 16.58
CA ALA A 32 -19.59 14.69 17.07
C ALA A 32 -19.90 16.10 17.66
N SER A 33 -18.89 16.89 18.05
CA SER A 33 -19.11 18.20 18.68
C SER A 33 -19.85 19.20 17.79
N LYS A 34 -19.85 19.02 16.46
CA LYS A 34 -20.61 19.85 15.50
C LYS A 34 -22.09 19.48 15.36
N LEU A 35 -22.51 18.33 15.87
CA LEU A 35 -23.88 17.79 15.74
C LEU A 35 -24.78 18.12 16.95
N GLY A 36 -24.28 18.89 17.93
CA GLY A 36 -25.05 19.33 19.10
C GLY A 36 -25.18 18.28 20.22
N PRO A 37 -26.06 18.51 21.22
CA PRO A 37 -26.32 17.56 22.30
C PRO A 37 -26.93 16.28 21.73
N GLY A 38 -26.33 15.11 22.02
CA GLY A 38 -26.78 13.82 21.47
C GLY A 38 -26.03 13.36 20.20
N ALA A 39 -25.05 14.13 19.73
CA ALA A 39 -24.26 13.76 18.57
C ALA A 39 -23.58 12.39 18.66
N LYS A 40 -23.05 12.00 19.82
CA LYS A 40 -22.41 10.69 20.01
C LYS A 40 -23.38 9.52 19.78
N SER A 41 -24.63 9.63 20.27
CA SER A 41 -25.64 8.59 20.05
C SER A 41 -26.12 8.58 18.61
N GLN A 42 -26.25 9.74 17.97
CA GLN A 42 -26.57 9.86 16.55
C GLN A 42 -25.48 9.23 15.67
N CYS A 43 -24.20 9.46 15.97
CA CYS A 43 -23.08 8.84 15.28
C CYS A 43 -23.10 7.31 15.45
N ARG A 44 -23.28 6.81 16.68
CA ARG A 44 -23.35 5.36 16.95
C ARG A 44 -24.52 4.68 16.21
N SER A 45 -25.70 5.29 16.22
CA SER A 45 -26.88 4.81 15.49
C SER A 45 -26.64 4.79 13.97
N THR A 46 -25.99 5.83 13.45
CA THR A 46 -25.61 5.93 12.04
C THR A 46 -24.65 4.81 11.63
N VAL A 47 -23.63 4.54 12.45
CA VAL A 47 -22.69 3.43 12.22
C VAL A 47 -23.43 2.09 12.20
N SER A 48 -24.26 1.81 13.21
CA SER A 48 -25.03 0.56 13.29
C SER A 48 -25.90 0.31 12.06
N ALA A 49 -26.51 1.36 11.50
CA ALA A 49 -27.32 1.25 10.29
C ALA A 49 -26.49 1.08 9.01
N LEU A 50 -25.23 1.53 9.00
CA LEU A 50 -24.32 1.33 7.88
C LEU A 50 -23.61 -0.03 7.92
N LEU A 51 -23.52 -0.68 9.09
CA LEU A 51 -23.03 -2.06 9.21
C LEU A 51 -23.87 -3.06 8.41
N SER A 52 -25.18 -2.85 8.32
CA SER A 52 -26.10 -3.66 7.51
C SER A 52 -26.12 -3.29 6.04
N SER A 53 -25.40 -2.24 5.63
CA SER A 53 -25.36 -1.78 4.25
C SER A 53 -24.26 -2.48 3.44
N GLN A 54 -24.35 -2.40 2.12
CA GLN A 54 -23.34 -2.95 1.21
C GLN A 54 -21.94 -2.32 1.37
N LEU A 55 -21.86 -1.18 2.07
CA LEU A 55 -20.61 -0.47 2.32
C LEU A 55 -19.70 -1.19 3.32
N TYR A 56 -20.25 -1.88 4.33
CA TYR A 56 -19.43 -2.44 5.40
C TYR A 56 -18.46 -3.53 4.92
N GLY A 57 -18.93 -4.42 4.03
CA GLY A 57 -18.17 -5.53 3.48
C GLY A 57 -17.38 -5.19 2.20
N CYS A 58 -17.29 -3.92 1.81
CA CYS A 58 -16.57 -3.54 0.60
C CYS A 58 -15.04 -3.67 0.81
N LYS A 59 -14.32 -3.88 -0.30
CA LYS A 59 -12.85 -3.96 -0.33
C LYS A 59 -12.30 -3.19 -1.52
N CYS A 60 -11.02 -2.83 -1.44
CA CYS A 60 -10.28 -2.17 -2.51
C CYS A 60 -9.30 -3.13 -3.19
N LYS A 61 -8.83 -2.76 -4.38
CA LYS A 61 -7.77 -3.48 -5.08
C LYS A 61 -6.50 -2.61 -5.10
N ARG A 62 -5.35 -3.20 -4.76
CA ARG A 62 -4.07 -2.50 -4.82
C ARG A 62 -3.78 -2.00 -6.24
N GLY A 63 -3.27 -0.78 -6.39
CA GLY A 63 -2.88 -0.21 -7.68
C GLY A 63 -4.04 0.20 -8.61
N MET A 64 -5.29 0.18 -8.12
CA MET A 64 -6.46 0.63 -8.89
C MET A 64 -6.44 2.15 -9.15
N LYS A 65 -7.04 2.62 -10.26
CA LYS A 65 -6.95 4.04 -10.68
C LYS A 65 -7.44 5.04 -9.62
N LYS A 66 -8.49 4.70 -8.87
CA LYS A 66 -9.11 5.54 -7.83
C LYS A 66 -8.87 4.96 -6.42
N GLU A 67 -7.71 4.33 -6.18
CA GLU A 67 -7.37 3.64 -4.93
C GLU A 67 -7.55 4.53 -3.69
N LYS A 68 -7.01 5.76 -3.70
CA LYS A 68 -7.16 6.71 -2.60
C LYS A 68 -8.64 7.00 -2.28
N HIS A 69 -9.50 7.07 -3.30
CA HIS A 69 -10.93 7.29 -3.11
C HIS A 69 -11.61 6.05 -2.53
N CYS A 70 -11.28 4.86 -3.05
CA CYS A 70 -11.77 3.59 -2.52
C CYS A 70 -11.43 3.44 -1.03
N LEU A 71 -10.17 3.69 -0.66
CA LEU A 71 -9.70 3.63 0.72
C LEU A 71 -10.37 4.67 1.60
N SER A 72 -10.60 5.89 1.08
CA SER A 72 -11.34 6.91 1.82
C SER A 72 -12.78 6.46 2.12
N VAL A 73 -13.45 5.75 1.20
CA VAL A 73 -14.78 5.16 1.46
C VAL A 73 -14.69 4.08 2.52
N TYR A 74 -13.77 3.12 2.38
CA TYR A 74 -13.56 2.05 3.34
C TYR A 74 -13.29 2.58 4.75
N TRP A 75 -12.29 3.45 4.88
CA TRP A 75 -11.90 4.02 6.17
C TRP A 75 -13.00 4.89 6.78
N SER A 76 -13.88 5.54 5.99
CA SER A 76 -15.01 6.29 6.57
C SER A 76 -15.90 5.43 7.45
N ILE A 77 -16.10 4.16 7.08
CA ILE A 77 -16.93 3.20 7.81
C ILE A 77 -16.13 2.56 8.94
N HIS A 78 -14.93 2.07 8.61
CA HIS A 78 -14.11 1.30 9.54
C HIS A 78 -13.41 2.15 10.60
N HIS A 79 -13.21 3.46 10.41
CA HIS A 79 -12.59 4.36 11.39
C HIS A 79 -13.43 4.53 12.68
N THR A 80 -14.76 4.49 12.55
CA THR A 80 -15.66 4.68 13.70
C THR A 80 -15.76 3.50 14.66
N LEU A 81 -15.39 2.29 14.21
CA LEU A 81 -15.33 1.11 15.07
C LEU A 81 -14.04 1.03 15.91
N MET A 82 -13.05 1.88 15.62
CA MET A 82 -11.69 1.77 16.15
C MET A 82 -11.45 2.47 17.48
N GLU A 83 -12.41 3.25 17.99
CA GLU A 83 -12.27 3.91 19.31
C GLU A 83 -12.40 2.93 20.50
N GLY A 84 -12.52 1.61 20.25
CA GLY A 84 -12.61 0.62 21.35
C GLY A 84 -12.31 -0.85 21.05
N MET A 85 -11.92 -1.23 19.82
CA MET A 85 -11.61 -2.63 19.48
C MET A 85 -10.30 -2.71 18.69
N ASN A 86 -9.43 -3.63 19.11
CA ASN A 86 -8.09 -3.83 18.54
C ASN A 86 -8.13 -3.98 17.00
N VAL A 87 -7.52 -2.99 16.34
CA VAL A 87 -7.48 -2.70 14.89
C VAL A 87 -6.68 -3.71 14.06
N LEU A 88 -6.23 -4.83 14.62
CA LEU A 88 -5.31 -5.70 13.89
C LEU A 88 -5.98 -6.50 12.75
N GLU A 89 -7.31 -6.50 12.62
CA GLU A 89 -8.00 -7.57 11.87
C GLU A 89 -8.74 -7.22 10.56
N SER A 90 -8.83 -5.96 10.12
CA SER A 90 -9.59 -5.64 8.89
C SER A 90 -8.78 -4.90 7.81
N SER A 91 -8.06 -5.67 6.96
CA SER A 91 -7.38 -5.14 5.76
C SER A 91 -8.37 -4.52 4.77
N PRO A 92 -8.14 -3.29 4.26
CA PRO A 92 -9.01 -2.63 3.28
C PRO A 92 -8.96 -3.29 1.89
N TYR A 93 -7.90 -4.04 1.60
CA TYR A 93 -7.71 -4.66 0.29
C TYR A 93 -8.31 -6.05 0.24
N GLU A 94 -8.79 -6.44 -0.94
CA GLU A 94 -9.12 -7.83 -1.22
C GLU A 94 -7.88 -8.70 -0.94
N PRO A 95 -8.02 -9.81 -0.20
CA PRO A 95 -6.90 -10.72 0.00
C PRO A 95 -6.42 -11.16 -1.38
N PHE A 96 -5.11 -11.12 -1.58
CA PHE A 96 -4.52 -11.63 -2.80
C PHE A 96 -4.63 -13.15 -2.75
N ILE A 97 -5.75 -13.71 -3.22
CA ILE A 97 -5.91 -15.15 -3.39
C ILE A 97 -5.05 -15.55 -4.59
N ARG A 98 -3.74 -15.66 -4.36
CA ARG A 98 -2.94 -16.57 -5.15
C ARG A 98 -3.35 -17.96 -4.71
N GLY A 99 -3.72 -18.81 -5.66
CA GLY A 99 -3.45 -20.23 -5.49
C GLY A 99 -2.00 -20.30 -5.06
N PHE A 100 -1.77 -20.65 -3.79
CA PHE A 100 -0.43 -20.95 -3.30
C PHE A 100 0.06 -22.07 -4.21
N ASP A 101 0.83 -21.70 -5.21
CA ASP A 101 1.46 -22.66 -6.09
C ASP A 101 2.57 -23.25 -5.24
N SER A 102 2.21 -24.24 -4.43
CA SER A 102 3.13 -25.05 -3.62
C SER A 102 4.28 -25.57 -4.49
N VAL A 103 4.01 -25.74 -5.79
CA VAL A 103 4.98 -26.02 -6.85
C VAL A 103 6.06 -24.92 -6.94
N ARG A 104 5.71 -23.64 -6.90
CA ARG A 104 6.68 -22.52 -6.97
C ARG A 104 7.50 -22.37 -5.69
N LEU A 105 6.90 -22.59 -4.52
CA LEU A 105 7.68 -22.67 -3.28
C LEU A 105 8.67 -23.85 -3.34
N ALA A 106 8.23 -25.00 -3.86
CA ALA A 106 9.07 -26.15 -4.09
C ALA A 106 10.16 -25.88 -5.16
N SER A 107 9.90 -25.10 -6.21
CA SER A 107 10.91 -24.69 -7.20
C SER A 107 11.96 -23.75 -6.62
N ILE A 108 11.58 -22.85 -5.71
CA ILE A 108 12.53 -21.99 -4.97
C ILE A 108 13.43 -22.85 -4.08
N THR A 109 12.90 -23.90 -3.47
CA THR A 109 13.69 -24.86 -2.66
C THR A 109 14.56 -25.78 -3.54
N ALA A 110 14.03 -26.27 -4.66
CA ALA A 110 14.71 -27.22 -5.55
C ALA A 110 15.77 -26.58 -6.47
N GLY A 111 15.66 -25.29 -6.76
CA GLY A 111 16.68 -24.53 -7.52
C GLY A 111 17.97 -24.26 -6.75
N SER A 112 18.07 -24.72 -5.50
CA SER A 112 19.26 -24.59 -4.65
C SER A 112 20.28 -25.72 -4.82
N GLU A 113 19.91 -26.84 -5.45
CA GLU A 113 20.75 -28.05 -5.44
C GLU A 113 21.59 -28.29 -6.71
N ASN A 114 21.39 -27.54 -7.79
CA ASN A 114 22.15 -27.76 -9.03
C ASN A 114 22.88 -26.51 -9.53
N GLU A 115 24.19 -26.68 -9.68
CA GLU A 115 25.21 -25.81 -10.28
C GLU A 115 25.84 -24.74 -9.38
N VAL A 116 26.93 -25.17 -8.75
CA VAL A 116 28.04 -24.37 -8.19
C VAL A 116 28.73 -23.60 -9.32
N THR A 117 28.04 -22.61 -9.88
CA THR A 117 28.70 -21.44 -10.44
C THR A 117 28.32 -20.26 -9.55
N GLN A 118 29.27 -19.38 -9.33
CA GLN A 118 29.18 -18.20 -8.46
C GLN A 118 28.23 -17.15 -9.08
N VAL A 119 26.97 -17.53 -9.31
CA VAL A 119 26.00 -16.75 -10.09
C VAL A 119 25.22 -15.86 -9.14
N ASN A 120 25.44 -14.56 -9.28
CA ASN A 120 24.72 -13.54 -8.52
C ASN A 120 23.24 -13.54 -8.93
N ARG A 121 22.38 -14.19 -8.14
CA ARG A 121 20.93 -14.29 -8.40
C ARG A 121 20.25 -12.92 -8.53
N CYS A 122 20.73 -11.90 -7.82
CA CYS A 122 20.21 -10.54 -7.98
C CYS A 122 20.58 -9.92 -9.33
N LEU A 123 21.74 -10.28 -9.91
CA LEU A 123 22.12 -9.88 -11.26
C LEU A 123 21.22 -10.55 -12.30
N ASP A 124 20.90 -11.83 -12.14
CA ASP A 124 20.00 -12.52 -13.06
C ASP A 124 18.57 -11.98 -13.00
N ALA A 125 18.05 -11.73 -11.80
CA ALA A 125 16.77 -11.03 -11.63
C ALA A 125 16.77 -9.66 -12.33
N ALA A 126 17.89 -8.93 -12.24
CA ALA A 126 18.07 -7.66 -12.94
C ALA A 126 18.11 -7.82 -14.46
N LYS A 127 18.71 -8.90 -14.98
CA LYS A 127 18.70 -9.21 -16.42
C LYS A 127 17.30 -9.59 -16.89
N ALA A 128 16.59 -10.46 -16.16
CA ALA A 128 15.23 -10.87 -16.48
C ALA A 128 14.28 -9.66 -16.58
N CYS A 129 14.33 -8.75 -15.59
CA CYS A 129 13.58 -7.51 -15.63
C CYS A 129 13.96 -6.59 -16.80
N ASN A 130 15.23 -6.61 -17.25
CA ASN A 130 15.68 -5.79 -18.37
C ASN A 130 15.21 -6.33 -19.74
N VAL A 131 14.82 -7.60 -19.81
CA VAL A 131 14.25 -8.21 -21.03
C VAL A 131 12.74 -7.94 -21.12
N ASP A 132 12.03 -7.89 -19.99
CA ASP A 132 10.60 -7.53 -19.96
C ASP A 132 10.40 -6.01 -20.14
N GLU A 133 9.66 -5.62 -21.18
CA GLU A 133 9.44 -4.20 -21.51
C GLU A 133 8.79 -3.41 -20.37
N THR A 134 7.83 -4.02 -19.67
CA THR A 134 7.10 -3.34 -18.59
C THR A 134 7.99 -3.12 -17.37
N CYS A 135 8.72 -4.17 -16.96
CA CYS A 135 9.66 -4.14 -15.84
C CYS A 135 10.80 -3.16 -16.13
N GLN A 136 11.44 -3.27 -17.30
CA GLN A 136 12.54 -2.39 -17.70
C GLN A 136 12.11 -0.92 -17.71
N ARG A 137 10.96 -0.61 -18.33
CA ARG A 137 10.46 0.76 -18.43
C ARG A 137 10.14 1.35 -17.06
N LEU A 138 9.39 0.63 -16.22
CA LEU A 138 9.02 1.13 -14.88
C LEU A 138 10.23 1.18 -13.94
N ARG A 139 11.19 0.26 -14.10
CA ARG A 139 12.46 0.28 -13.36
C ARG A 139 13.26 1.53 -13.67
N THR A 140 13.46 1.79 -14.96
CA THR A 140 14.17 2.98 -15.43
C THR A 140 13.48 4.27 -14.96
N GLU A 141 12.14 4.30 -15.00
CA GLU A 141 11.33 5.42 -14.50
C GLU A 141 11.63 5.72 -13.03
N TYR A 142 11.50 4.75 -12.11
CA TYR A 142 11.73 5.04 -10.68
C TYR A 142 13.19 5.35 -10.39
N VAL A 143 14.15 4.64 -11.01
CA VAL A 143 15.58 4.87 -10.79
C VAL A 143 15.94 6.30 -11.18
N SER A 144 15.47 6.78 -12.34
CA SER A 144 15.72 8.14 -12.79
C SER A 144 15.16 9.20 -11.84
N LEU A 145 13.97 8.96 -11.26
CA LEU A 145 13.34 9.89 -10.32
C LEU A 145 13.98 9.88 -8.93
N CYS A 146 14.55 8.76 -8.51
CA CYS A 146 15.21 8.61 -7.22
C CYS A 146 16.67 9.10 -7.24
N ILE A 147 17.38 8.98 -8.37
CA ILE A 147 18.77 9.46 -8.50
C ILE A 147 18.83 10.97 -8.81
N ARG A 148 17.81 11.53 -9.48
CA ARG A 148 17.81 12.95 -9.89
C ARG A 148 17.92 13.87 -8.67
N ARG A 149 19.08 14.52 -8.54
CA ARG A 149 19.33 15.58 -7.55
C ARG A 149 18.60 16.85 -7.95
N LEU A 150 18.03 17.55 -6.97
CA LEU A 150 17.43 18.86 -7.19
C LEU A 150 18.56 19.90 -7.34
N ALA A 151 18.49 20.76 -8.35
CA ALA A 151 19.57 21.72 -8.68
C ALA A 151 19.90 22.75 -7.57
N ARG A 152 19.15 22.78 -6.46
CA ARG A 152 19.33 23.69 -5.32
C ARG A 152 19.31 22.98 -3.94
N ALA A 153 19.32 21.65 -3.92
CA ALA A 153 19.35 20.89 -2.66
C ALA A 153 20.13 19.58 -2.87
N ASP A 154 20.97 19.22 -1.90
CA ASP A 154 21.73 17.95 -1.90
C ASP A 154 20.85 16.68 -1.79
N ALA A 155 19.54 16.81 -1.97
CA ALA A 155 18.55 15.77 -1.79
C ALA A 155 17.73 15.52 -3.07
N CYS A 156 17.33 14.26 -3.26
CA CYS A 156 16.38 13.86 -4.29
C CYS A 156 14.95 14.34 -3.96
N ASN A 157 14.05 14.32 -4.94
CA ASN A 157 12.62 14.50 -4.68
C ASN A 157 12.00 13.18 -4.16
N ARG A 158 12.06 12.97 -2.84
CA ARG A 158 11.59 11.72 -2.19
C ARG A 158 10.12 11.40 -2.48
N ALA A 159 9.25 12.40 -2.56
CA ALA A 159 7.82 12.19 -2.85
C ALA A 159 7.59 11.61 -4.27
N LYS A 160 8.32 12.12 -5.27
CA LYS A 160 8.28 11.57 -6.65
C LYS A 160 8.89 10.17 -6.71
N CYS A 161 10.02 9.94 -6.03
CA CYS A 161 10.67 8.63 -5.93
C CYS A 161 9.72 7.59 -5.33
N HIS A 162 9.11 7.87 -4.17
CA HIS A 162 8.14 6.96 -3.52
C HIS A 162 6.90 6.70 -4.37
N LYS A 163 6.41 7.69 -5.12
CA LYS A 163 5.28 7.49 -6.04
C LYS A 163 5.66 6.54 -7.19
N ALA A 164 6.85 6.68 -7.74
CA ALA A 164 7.35 5.82 -8.82
C ALA A 164 7.66 4.40 -8.34
N LEU A 165 8.27 4.25 -7.16
CA LEU A 165 8.51 2.94 -6.53
C LEU A 165 7.20 2.20 -6.28
N ARG A 166 6.18 2.85 -5.70
CA ARG A 166 4.85 2.24 -5.54
C ARG A 166 4.28 1.77 -6.87
N ARG A 167 4.31 2.63 -7.90
CA ARG A 167 3.88 2.27 -9.25
C ARG A 167 4.61 1.05 -9.81
N PHE A 168 5.92 0.94 -9.58
CA PHE A 168 6.71 -0.22 -10.00
C PHE A 168 6.21 -1.50 -9.33
N PHE A 169 6.12 -1.53 -8.00
CA PHE A 169 5.69 -2.72 -7.26
C PHE A 169 4.20 -3.08 -7.45
N ASP A 170 3.35 -2.10 -7.77
CA ASP A 170 1.92 -2.36 -8.05
C ASP A 170 1.66 -2.87 -9.47
N ARG A 171 2.56 -2.59 -10.43
CA ARG A 171 2.31 -2.83 -11.86
C ARG A 171 3.20 -3.89 -12.47
N VAL A 172 4.40 -4.09 -11.93
CA VAL A 172 5.30 -5.13 -12.40
C VAL A 172 4.91 -6.44 -11.72
N PRO A 173 4.81 -7.54 -12.48
CA PRO A 173 4.46 -8.83 -11.91
C PRO A 173 5.39 -9.27 -10.76
N PRO A 174 4.87 -9.94 -9.71
CA PRO A 174 5.65 -10.38 -8.57
C PRO A 174 6.85 -11.28 -8.90
N GLU A 175 6.82 -12.02 -10.01
CA GLU A 175 7.95 -12.79 -10.52
C GLU A 175 9.20 -11.95 -10.71
N PHE A 176 9.10 -10.74 -11.24
CA PHE A 176 10.26 -9.86 -11.35
C PHE A 176 10.54 -9.12 -10.04
N THR A 177 9.51 -8.56 -9.41
CA THR A 177 9.72 -7.67 -8.26
C THR A 177 10.22 -8.41 -7.03
N HIS A 178 9.74 -9.64 -6.79
CA HIS A 178 10.20 -10.46 -5.67
C HIS A 178 11.62 -11.00 -5.93
N GLU A 179 11.94 -11.41 -7.15
CA GLU A 179 13.30 -11.86 -7.48
C GLU A 179 14.32 -10.73 -7.33
N LEU A 180 13.96 -9.49 -7.69
CA LEU A 180 14.82 -8.32 -7.49
C LEU A 180 15.02 -7.95 -6.01
N LEU A 181 13.99 -8.14 -5.18
CA LEU A 181 13.99 -7.67 -3.78
C LEU A 181 14.48 -8.74 -2.80
N PHE A 182 14.22 -10.01 -3.09
CA PHE A 182 14.43 -11.15 -2.20
C PHE A 182 15.41 -12.20 -2.76
N CYS A 183 16.17 -11.87 -3.80
CA CYS A 183 17.25 -12.73 -4.30
C CYS A 183 18.22 -13.13 -3.15
N PRO A 184 18.58 -14.42 -3.04
CA PRO A 184 19.60 -14.86 -2.09
C PRO A 184 20.99 -14.38 -2.54
N CYS A 185 21.90 -14.23 -1.59
CA CYS A 185 23.26 -13.72 -1.82
C CYS A 185 24.26 -14.41 -0.91
N ASP A 186 25.40 -14.80 -1.49
CA ASP A 186 26.52 -15.44 -0.78
C ASP A 186 27.70 -14.48 -0.55
N ASP A 187 27.69 -13.30 -1.19
CA ASP A 187 28.75 -12.29 -1.08
C ASP A 187 28.21 -10.87 -0.81
N THR A 188 29.13 -9.96 -0.46
CA THR A 188 28.81 -8.56 -0.16
C THR A 188 28.38 -7.78 -1.39
N ALA A 189 28.89 -8.10 -2.57
CA ALA A 189 28.55 -7.42 -3.83
C ALA A 189 27.08 -7.68 -4.23
N CYS A 190 26.61 -8.92 -4.10
CA CYS A 190 25.22 -9.31 -4.26
C CYS A 190 24.35 -8.64 -3.20
N ALA A 191 24.76 -8.68 -1.93
CA ALA A 191 24.00 -8.07 -0.85
C ALA A 191 23.81 -6.56 -1.06
N GLU A 192 24.85 -5.86 -1.53
CA GLU A 192 24.76 -4.43 -1.85
C GLU A 192 23.89 -4.18 -3.09
N ARG A 193 23.98 -5.03 -4.13
CA ARG A 193 23.06 -4.96 -5.28
C ARG A 193 21.60 -5.06 -4.83
N ARG A 194 21.29 -6.02 -3.96
CA ARG A 194 19.95 -6.20 -3.37
C ARG A 194 19.53 -4.97 -2.54
N ARG A 195 20.43 -4.43 -1.72
CA ARG A 195 20.18 -3.20 -0.93
C ARG A 195 19.87 -2.00 -1.83
N GLN A 196 20.55 -1.89 -2.96
CA GLN A 196 20.39 -0.79 -3.91
C GLN A 196 19.11 -0.87 -4.75
N THR A 197 18.37 -1.99 -4.74
CA THR A 197 17.13 -2.18 -5.53
C THR A 197 16.12 -1.04 -5.38
N ILE A 198 16.01 -0.44 -4.18
CA ILE A 198 15.07 0.67 -3.92
C ILE A 198 15.73 2.05 -3.86
N VAL A 199 17.02 2.18 -4.21
CA VAL A 199 17.79 3.43 -4.13
C VAL A 199 17.73 4.05 -2.71
N PRO A 200 18.28 3.37 -1.70
CA PRO A 200 18.09 3.71 -0.29
C PRO A 200 18.55 5.12 0.07
N ALA A 201 19.59 5.65 -0.58
CA ALA A 201 20.07 7.02 -0.39
C ALA A 201 18.98 8.10 -0.62
N CYS A 202 17.96 7.78 -1.40
CA CYS A 202 16.82 8.66 -1.64
C CYS A 202 15.54 8.19 -0.94
N SER A 203 15.23 6.89 -1.00
CA SER A 203 13.93 6.35 -0.61
C SER A 203 13.84 5.93 0.85
N TYR A 204 14.98 5.65 1.51
CA TYR A 204 15.05 5.06 2.84
C TYR A 204 15.82 5.96 3.81
N GLU A 205 17.08 6.26 3.50
CA GLU A 205 18.00 7.02 4.36
C GLU A 205 17.44 8.43 4.65
N ALA A 206 17.63 8.89 5.87
CA ALA A 206 17.25 10.20 6.37
C ALA A 206 18.30 10.66 7.38
N LYS A 207 18.49 11.98 7.51
CA LYS A 207 19.45 12.55 8.48
C LYS A 207 19.08 12.18 9.91
N ASP A 208 17.80 12.34 10.24
CA ASP A 208 17.24 12.00 11.53
C ASP A 208 16.53 10.65 11.47
N LYS A 209 16.72 9.83 12.52
CA LYS A 209 16.04 8.54 12.71
C LYS A 209 15.10 8.66 13.90
N PRO A 210 13.82 9.06 13.68
CA PRO A 210 12.86 9.14 14.78
C PRO A 210 12.53 7.75 15.33
N ASN A 211 12.00 7.71 16.56
CA ASN A 211 11.41 6.48 17.11
C ASN A 211 10.28 5.98 16.19
N CYS A 212 10.11 4.66 16.08
CA CYS A 212 9.14 3.98 15.22
C CYS A 212 7.68 4.42 15.44
N LEU A 213 7.33 4.97 16.60
CA LEU A 213 5.99 5.50 16.88
C LEU A 213 5.65 6.73 16.02
N ALA A 214 6.62 7.62 15.77
CA ALA A 214 6.38 8.82 14.96
C ALA A 214 6.01 8.52 13.49
N PRO A 215 6.74 7.67 12.73
CA PRO A 215 6.32 7.27 11.40
C PRO A 215 5.06 6.38 11.43
N LEU A 216 4.81 5.63 12.50
CA LEU A 216 3.56 4.89 12.66
C LEU A 216 2.36 5.84 12.71
N ASP A 217 2.43 6.91 13.51
CA ASP A 217 1.36 7.91 13.60
C ASP A 217 1.18 8.65 12.27
N ALA A 218 2.27 9.06 11.61
CA ALA A 218 2.20 9.66 10.27
C ALA A 218 1.60 8.69 9.22
N CYS A 219 1.83 7.39 9.36
CA CYS A 219 1.26 6.36 8.49
C CYS A 219 -0.25 6.18 8.72
N ARG A 220 -0.72 6.26 9.98
CA ARG A 220 -2.15 6.16 10.34
C ARG A 220 -3.00 7.27 9.71
N ASP A 221 -2.41 8.45 9.50
CA ASP A 221 -3.07 9.58 8.83
C ASP A 221 -3.10 9.44 7.28
N ASN A 222 -2.35 8.50 6.71
CA ASN A 222 -2.28 8.27 5.28
C ASN A 222 -3.03 6.99 4.89
N TYR A 223 -4.15 7.15 4.19
CA TYR A 223 -5.01 6.03 3.78
C TYR A 223 -4.34 4.88 3.04
N VAL A 224 -3.24 5.14 2.32
CA VAL A 224 -2.51 4.12 1.55
C VAL A 224 -1.46 3.41 2.41
N CYS A 225 -0.90 4.11 3.40
CA CYS A 225 0.10 3.55 4.30
C CYS A 225 -0.54 2.70 5.40
N ARG A 226 -1.64 3.21 5.98
CA ARG A 226 -2.49 2.54 6.95
C ARG A 226 -3.08 1.24 6.38
#